data_AF-A0A6M4P863-F1
#
_entry.id   AF-A0A6M4P863-F1
#
_cell.length_a   1.000
_cell.length_b   1.000
_cell.length_c   1.000
_cell.angle_alpha   90.00
_cell.angle_beta   90.00
_cell.angle_gamma   90.00
#
_symmetry.space_group_name_H-M   'P 1'
#
loop_
_entity.id
_entity.type
_entity.pdbx_description
1 polymer ?
#
loop_
_entity_poly.entity_id
_entity_poly.type
_entity_poly.pdbx_seq_one_letter_code
_entity_poly.pdbx_strand_id
1 'polypeptide(L)'
;MHNKKNLVVKTNQLNQALQTLSLAEVRIIQLAIVDARETATGLSTDKPLRIDATRYAEVFETTRQNGYKRMKEAEETLFNRRFTYLDDNGKPIKSRWLQQVQYHDGEGAIEIVFTLAVVEGISRINGLEQFFTSYLLEQTTQFDSVYSVRLYELLTQWRTAKKTPCFDIGVFRDQMGLGINEYKAMCDFKKRVLDLATDEINKKSDLKVKYENVKRGRKIVGFIFTVHEKPKAKTDVVSKKRDSSTADMFTVDGLNDKQLGRIARNPAFMAEYNHLVSPTSPAGQSQQGWEFEMVNRLKKDPAQFDKRPIREYLEY
;
A
#
# COMPACT_ATOMS: atom_id res chain seq x y z
N MET A 1 16.09 15.37 11.68
CA MET A 1 14.67 15.75 11.70
C MET A 1 13.88 14.71 10.91
N HIS A 2 12.75 14.27 11.49
CA HIS A 2 11.70 13.40 10.93
C HIS A 2 12.09 12.06 10.29
N ASN A 3 12.25 11.04 11.14
CA ASN A 3 12.26 9.62 10.77
C ASN A 3 10.80 9.11 10.61
N LYS A 4 9.98 9.78 9.80
CA LYS A 4 8.72 9.20 9.31
C LYS A 4 9.11 8.34 8.11
N LYS A 5 8.85 7.04 8.22
CA LYS A 5 9.22 6.10 7.16
C LYS A 5 8.29 6.39 5.98
N ASN A 6 8.82 6.90 4.86
CA ASN A 6 8.13 7.13 3.58
C ASN A 6 7.59 5.82 2.99
N LEU A 7 6.67 5.16 3.69
CA LEU A 7 6.24 3.81 3.38
C LEU A 7 5.00 3.86 2.51
N VAL A 8 5.10 3.30 1.32
CA VAL A 8 3.94 2.96 0.50
C VAL A 8 3.40 1.62 1.03
N VAL A 9 2.11 1.56 1.34
CA VAL A 9 1.40 0.35 1.80
C VAL A 9 0.16 0.16 0.95
N LYS A 10 -0.02 -1.06 0.43
CA LYS A 10 -1.16 -1.46 -0.40
C LYS A 10 -1.48 -2.92 -0.13
N THR A 11 -2.74 -3.33 -0.29
CA THR A 11 -3.09 -4.75 -0.32
C THR A 11 -2.46 -5.44 -1.52
N ASN A 12 -2.20 -6.73 -1.40
CA ASN A 12 -1.73 -7.55 -2.51
C ASN A 12 -2.75 -7.54 -3.66
N GLN A 13 -4.05 -7.50 -3.35
CA GLN A 13 -5.12 -7.40 -4.34
C GLN A 13 -5.03 -6.09 -5.15
N LEU A 14 -4.86 -4.94 -4.48
CA LEU A 14 -4.70 -3.65 -5.17
C LEU A 14 -3.41 -3.63 -6.00
N ASN A 15 -2.32 -4.23 -5.52
CA ASN A 15 -1.09 -4.37 -6.29
C ASN A 15 -1.26 -5.26 -7.53
N GLN A 16 -2.07 -6.31 -7.44
CA GLN A 16 -2.35 -7.26 -8.52
C GLN A 16 -3.48 -6.82 -9.46
N ALA A 17 -4.12 -5.69 -9.19
CA ALA A 17 -5.20 -5.17 -10.03
C ALA A 17 -4.73 -4.89 -11.47
N LEU A 18 -5.63 -5.14 -12.41
CA LEU A 18 -5.44 -4.87 -13.84
C LEU A 18 -5.68 -3.38 -14.08
N GLN A 19 -4.65 -2.66 -14.51
CA GLN A 19 -4.70 -1.20 -14.52
C GLN A 19 -3.65 -0.61 -15.46
N THR A 20 -3.96 0.52 -16.09
CA THR A 20 -3.01 1.26 -16.93
C THR A 20 -2.87 2.67 -16.39
N LEU A 21 -1.71 2.96 -15.80
CA LEU A 21 -1.32 4.28 -15.33
C LEU A 21 0.00 4.68 -15.99
N SER A 22 0.19 5.97 -16.14
CA SER A 22 1.49 6.57 -16.43
C SER A 22 2.37 6.61 -15.19
N LEU A 23 3.67 6.81 -15.40
CA LEU A 23 4.61 6.96 -14.29
C LEU A 23 4.25 8.12 -13.36
N ALA A 24 3.78 9.25 -13.90
CA ALA A 24 3.36 10.41 -13.11
C ALA A 24 2.15 10.08 -12.23
N GLU A 25 1.15 9.40 -12.80
CA GLU A 25 -0.05 8.97 -12.06
C GLU A 25 0.30 8.00 -10.92
N VAL A 26 1.16 7.00 -11.17
CA VAL A 26 1.62 6.07 -10.12
C VAL A 26 2.34 6.81 -9.01
N ARG A 27 3.23 7.74 -9.36
CA ARG A 27 4.00 8.55 -8.41
C ARG A 27 3.10 9.45 -7.55
N ILE A 28 2.06 10.04 -8.13
CA ILE A 28 1.06 10.82 -7.41
C ILE A 28 0.30 9.94 -6.41
N ILE A 29 -0.13 8.75 -6.81
CA ILE A 29 -0.79 7.79 -5.89
C ILE A 29 0.16 7.38 -4.76
N GLN A 30 1.44 7.13 -5.07
CA GLN A 30 2.43 6.76 -4.05
C GLN A 30 2.67 7.89 -3.04
N LEU A 31 2.80 9.14 -3.51
CA LEU A 31 2.88 10.31 -2.62
C LEU A 31 1.62 10.42 -1.76
N ALA A 32 0.45 10.29 -2.36
CA ALA A 32 -0.82 10.35 -1.65
C ALA A 32 -0.90 9.33 -0.50
N ILE A 33 -0.45 8.10 -0.75
CA ILE A 33 -0.39 7.04 0.27
C ILE A 33 0.57 7.41 1.39
N VAL A 34 1.73 7.98 1.08
CA VAL A 34 2.71 8.39 2.09
C VAL A 34 2.19 9.56 2.89
N ASP A 35 1.72 10.62 2.24
CA ASP A 35 1.30 11.85 2.90
C ASP A 35 0.08 11.61 3.80
N ALA A 36 -0.94 10.88 3.33
CA ALA A 36 -2.11 10.53 4.14
C ALA A 36 -1.76 9.72 5.41
N ARG A 37 -0.64 9.00 5.38
CA ARG A 37 -0.13 8.24 6.53
C ARG A 37 0.73 9.12 7.45
N GLU A 38 1.53 10.02 6.89
CA GLU A 38 2.40 10.91 7.68
C GLU A 38 1.62 11.99 8.42
N THR A 39 0.53 12.50 7.85
CA THR A 39 -0.32 13.53 8.46
C THR A 39 -1.27 12.98 9.51
N ALA A 40 -1.38 11.65 9.63
CA ALA A 40 -2.39 10.96 10.45
C ALA A 40 -3.84 11.41 10.19
N THR A 41 -4.10 12.07 9.06
CA THR A 41 -5.46 12.41 8.62
C THR A 41 -6.23 11.19 8.15
N GLY A 42 -5.51 10.10 7.86
CA GLY A 42 -6.06 8.90 7.24
C GLY A 42 -6.41 9.15 5.78
N LEU A 43 -6.82 8.07 5.09
CA LEU A 43 -7.49 8.16 3.81
C LEU A 43 -8.98 8.08 4.07
N SER A 44 -9.72 9.08 3.61
CA SER A 44 -11.18 9.10 3.68
C SER A 44 -11.78 9.23 2.29
N THR A 45 -13.02 8.78 2.14
CA THR A 45 -13.79 8.92 0.90
C THR A 45 -14.48 10.28 0.80
N ASP A 46 -14.29 11.19 1.74
CA ASP A 46 -14.95 12.50 1.77
C ASP A 46 -13.99 13.67 2.04
N LYS A 47 -12.74 13.39 2.41
CA LYS A 47 -11.71 14.40 2.69
C LYS A 47 -10.69 14.43 1.57
N PRO A 48 -10.56 15.56 0.84
CA PRO A 48 -9.53 15.71 -0.17
C PRO A 48 -8.13 15.65 0.42
N LEU A 49 -7.24 14.93 -0.25
CA LEU A 49 -5.82 14.91 0.04
C LEU A 49 -5.11 15.84 -0.94
N ARG A 50 -4.46 16.86 -0.40
CA ARG A 50 -3.66 17.82 -1.15
C ARG A 50 -2.26 17.27 -1.44
N ILE A 51 -1.81 17.41 -2.68
CA ILE A 51 -0.46 17.05 -3.14
C ILE A 51 0.13 18.24 -3.88
N ASP A 52 1.22 18.80 -3.35
CA ASP A 52 1.89 19.96 -3.93
C ASP A 52 2.92 19.55 -5.00
N ALA A 53 2.97 20.31 -6.10
CA ALA A 53 3.94 20.13 -7.18
C ALA A 53 5.39 20.27 -6.70
N THR A 54 5.63 21.10 -5.68
CA THR A 54 6.95 21.25 -5.04
C THR A 54 7.38 19.96 -4.37
N ARG A 55 6.47 19.31 -3.61
CA ARG A 55 6.72 18.01 -2.96
C ARG A 55 7.02 16.93 -4.00
N TYR A 56 6.25 16.89 -5.09
CA TYR A 56 6.52 15.98 -6.21
C TYR A 56 7.89 16.23 -6.84
N ALA A 57 8.25 17.50 -7.07
CA ALA A 57 9.52 17.88 -7.66
C ALA A 57 10.71 17.46 -6.77
N GLU A 58 10.60 17.65 -5.45
CA GLU A 58 11.61 17.24 -4.47
C GLU A 58 11.79 15.72 -4.43
N VAL A 59 10.69 14.97 -4.30
CA VAL A 59 10.74 13.50 -4.12
C VAL A 59 11.21 12.77 -5.36
N PHE A 60 10.85 13.26 -6.55
CA PHE A 60 11.19 12.64 -7.83
C PHE A 60 12.28 13.37 -8.61
N GLU A 61 13.04 14.23 -7.92
CA GLU A 61 14.22 14.94 -8.44
C GLU A 61 13.97 15.59 -9.81
N THR A 62 12.85 16.31 -9.93
CA THR A 62 12.46 16.99 -11.17
C THR A 62 12.25 18.49 -10.96
N THR A 63 12.09 19.25 -12.04
CA THR A 63 11.85 20.70 -11.92
C THR A 63 10.44 20.96 -11.41
N ARG A 64 10.28 22.05 -10.64
CA ARG A 64 8.97 22.50 -10.16
C ARG A 64 7.98 22.66 -11.33
N GLN A 65 8.42 23.26 -12.43
CA GLN A 65 7.64 23.42 -13.67
C GLN A 65 7.14 22.09 -14.24
N ASN A 66 8.01 21.07 -14.28
CA ASN A 66 7.57 19.73 -14.69
C ASN A 66 6.58 19.15 -13.67
N GLY A 67 6.81 19.35 -12.36
CA GLY A 67 5.84 19.00 -11.31
C GLY A 67 4.44 19.59 -11.55
N TYR A 68 4.35 20.90 -11.81
CA TYR A 68 3.09 21.57 -12.17
C TYR A 68 2.40 20.91 -13.37
N LYS A 69 3.18 20.65 -14.43
CA LYS A 69 2.67 19.99 -15.64
C LYS A 69 2.12 18.59 -15.32
N ARG A 70 2.82 17.80 -14.49
CA ARG A 70 2.36 16.46 -14.10
C ARG A 70 1.10 16.49 -13.24
N MET A 71 1.00 17.45 -12.31
CA MET A 71 -0.21 17.66 -11.51
C MET A 71 -1.42 17.96 -12.40
N LYS A 72 -1.26 18.86 -13.38
CA LYS A 72 -2.33 19.21 -14.33
C LYS A 72 -2.70 18.04 -15.25
N GLU A 73 -1.72 17.35 -15.83
CA GLU A 73 -1.97 16.16 -16.64
C GLU A 73 -2.69 15.07 -15.84
N ALA A 74 -2.29 14.85 -14.59
CA ALA A 74 -2.89 13.84 -13.74
C ALA A 74 -4.33 14.18 -13.32
N GLU A 75 -4.69 15.45 -13.21
CA GLU A 75 -6.08 15.84 -12.97
C GLU A 75 -7.00 15.30 -14.09
N GLU A 76 -6.63 15.54 -15.36
CA GLU A 76 -7.41 15.07 -16.51
C GLU A 76 -7.34 13.55 -16.68
N THR A 77 -6.15 12.94 -16.54
CA THR A 77 -5.97 11.53 -16.86
C THR A 77 -6.35 10.61 -15.72
N LEU A 78 -5.89 10.87 -14.48
CA LEU A 78 -6.03 9.95 -13.34
C LEU A 78 -7.50 9.76 -12.95
N PHE A 79 -8.29 10.82 -13.02
CA PHE A 79 -9.73 10.77 -12.75
C PHE A 79 -10.48 9.77 -13.65
N ASN A 80 -10.01 9.63 -14.89
CA ASN A 80 -10.58 8.73 -15.89
C ASN A 80 -10.03 7.31 -15.82
N ARG A 81 -9.02 7.06 -14.97
CA ARG A 81 -8.41 5.73 -14.82
C ARG A 81 -9.31 4.78 -14.05
N ARG A 82 -9.33 3.55 -14.54
CA ARG A 82 -10.03 2.42 -13.91
C ARG A 82 -9.04 1.30 -13.64
N PHE A 83 -9.39 0.48 -12.67
CA PHE A 83 -8.72 -0.79 -12.42
C PHE A 83 -9.76 -1.90 -12.26
N THR A 84 -9.32 -3.13 -12.50
CA THR A 84 -10.11 -4.34 -12.28
C THR A 84 -9.43 -5.23 -11.27
N TYR A 85 -10.15 -5.71 -10.28
CA TYR A 85 -9.71 -6.73 -9.33
C TYR A 85 -10.77 -7.84 -9.26
N LEU A 86 -10.43 -8.96 -8.61
CA LEU A 86 -11.35 -10.08 -8.47
C LEU A 86 -11.97 -10.08 -7.07
N ASP A 87 -13.27 -10.37 -6.99
CA ASP A 87 -13.95 -10.69 -5.74
C ASP A 87 -13.54 -12.08 -5.21
N ASP A 88 -14.05 -12.47 -4.05
CA ASP A 88 -13.75 -13.75 -3.41
C ASP A 88 -14.20 -14.96 -4.24
N ASN A 89 -15.13 -14.76 -5.19
CA ASN A 89 -15.62 -15.78 -6.12
C ASN A 89 -14.86 -15.78 -7.46
N GLY A 90 -13.81 -14.95 -7.60
CA GLY A 90 -13.05 -14.80 -8.83
C GLY A 90 -13.76 -13.97 -9.92
N LYS A 91 -14.84 -13.25 -9.60
CA LYS A 91 -15.55 -12.39 -10.56
C LYS A 91 -14.90 -11.00 -10.63
N PRO A 92 -14.79 -10.41 -11.83
CA PRO A 92 -14.15 -9.11 -11.99
C PRO A 92 -15.02 -7.96 -11.47
N ILE A 93 -14.47 -7.16 -10.56
CA ILE A 93 -15.01 -5.87 -10.11
C ILE A 93 -14.20 -4.74 -10.75
N LYS A 94 -14.89 -3.75 -11.30
CA LYS A 94 -14.28 -2.54 -11.88
C LYS A 94 -14.49 -1.36 -10.93
N SER A 95 -13.42 -0.63 -10.63
CA SER A 95 -13.48 0.61 -9.86
C SER A 95 -12.63 1.70 -10.51
N ARG A 96 -12.84 2.95 -10.10
CA ARG A 96 -11.98 4.10 -10.44
C ARG A 96 -10.94 4.29 -9.36
N TRP A 97 -9.83 4.93 -9.72
CA TRP A 97 -8.84 5.36 -8.72
C TRP A 97 -9.38 6.50 -7.86
N LEU A 98 -9.93 7.52 -8.51
CA LEU A 98 -10.44 8.73 -7.86
C LEU A 98 -11.95 8.83 -8.04
N GLN A 99 -12.61 9.39 -7.03
CA GLN A 99 -14.01 9.85 -7.13
C GLN A 99 -14.12 11.36 -7.32
N GLN A 100 -13.11 12.12 -6.90
CA GLN A 100 -13.03 13.57 -7.10
C GLN A 100 -11.57 13.97 -7.30
N VAL A 101 -11.36 14.97 -8.15
CA VAL A 101 -10.08 15.66 -8.31
C VAL A 101 -10.34 17.15 -8.49
N GLN A 102 -9.46 17.99 -7.98
CA GLN A 102 -9.45 19.43 -8.20
C GLN A 102 -8.02 19.90 -8.39
N TYR A 103 -7.76 20.63 -9.47
CA TYR A 103 -6.50 21.35 -9.66
C TYR A 103 -6.62 22.76 -9.10
N HIS A 104 -5.63 23.20 -8.34
CA HIS A 104 -5.56 24.55 -7.79
C HIS A 104 -4.59 25.39 -8.62
N ASP A 105 -5.13 26.07 -9.64
CA ASP A 105 -4.39 27.00 -10.49
C ASP A 105 -3.71 28.10 -9.64
N GLY A 106 -2.44 28.40 -9.93
CA GLY A 106 -1.65 29.39 -9.20
C GLY A 106 -0.94 28.86 -7.95
N GLU A 107 -1.52 27.91 -7.24
CA GLU A 107 -0.88 27.28 -6.06
C GLU A 107 0.03 26.12 -6.47
N GLY A 108 -0.34 25.38 -7.50
CA GLY A 108 0.43 24.23 -7.95
C GLY A 108 0.19 22.98 -7.14
N ALA A 109 -1.06 22.74 -6.80
CA ALA A 109 -1.45 21.56 -6.06
C ALA A 109 -2.62 20.87 -6.75
N ILE A 110 -2.75 19.58 -6.49
CA ILE A 110 -3.98 18.84 -6.75
C ILE A 110 -4.57 18.40 -5.43
N GLU A 111 -5.89 18.35 -5.38
CA GLU A 111 -6.62 17.68 -4.34
C GLU A 111 -7.33 16.47 -4.93
N ILE A 112 -7.12 15.30 -4.31
CA ILE A 112 -7.70 14.05 -4.77
C ILE A 112 -8.52 13.40 -3.67
N VAL A 113 -9.63 12.78 -4.04
CA VAL A 113 -10.39 11.89 -3.17
C VAL A 113 -10.40 10.51 -3.82
N PHE A 114 -9.86 9.53 -3.11
CA PHE A 114 -9.85 8.14 -3.54
C PHE A 114 -11.24 7.53 -3.44
N THR A 115 -11.53 6.57 -4.32
CA THR A 115 -12.73 5.75 -4.17
C THR A 115 -12.61 4.83 -2.96
N LEU A 116 -13.76 4.36 -2.44
CA LEU A 116 -13.81 3.40 -1.34
C LEU A 116 -12.88 2.19 -1.56
N ALA A 117 -12.92 1.57 -2.73
CA ALA A 117 -12.08 0.41 -3.05
C ALA A 117 -10.57 0.70 -2.93
N VAL A 118 -10.13 1.91 -3.24
CA VAL A 118 -8.73 2.31 -3.08
C VAL A 118 -8.40 2.60 -1.62
N VAL A 119 -9.31 3.28 -0.90
CA VAL A 119 -9.16 3.52 0.54
C VAL A 119 -9.05 2.20 1.30
N GLU A 120 -9.93 1.23 1.04
CA GLU A 120 -9.87 -0.12 1.62
C GLU A 120 -8.58 -0.86 1.21
N GLY A 121 -8.11 -0.67 -0.03
CA GLY A 121 -6.88 -1.27 -0.53
C GLY A 121 -5.59 -0.65 0.03
N ILE A 122 -5.65 0.48 0.71
CA ILE A 122 -4.47 1.15 1.31
C ILE A 122 -4.55 1.11 2.85
N SER A 123 -5.75 1.34 3.38
CA SER A 123 -6.03 1.34 4.81
C SER A 123 -6.22 -0.10 5.30
N ARG A 124 -5.56 -0.48 6.40
CA ARG A 124 -5.86 -1.73 7.09
C ARG A 124 -7.16 -1.55 7.87
N ILE A 125 -8.29 -1.67 7.18
CA ILE A 125 -9.59 -1.62 7.83
C ILE A 125 -9.77 -2.92 8.62
N ASN A 126 -10.18 -2.78 9.87
CA ASN A 126 -10.17 -3.86 10.86
C ASN A 126 -11.14 -4.99 10.49
N GLY A 127 -10.66 -6.24 10.61
CA GLY A 127 -11.48 -7.47 10.53
C GLY A 127 -11.25 -8.34 9.30
N LEU A 128 -10.55 -7.86 8.27
CA LEU A 128 -10.21 -8.66 7.09
C LEU A 128 -8.74 -9.08 7.14
N GLU A 129 -8.47 -10.39 7.03
CA GLU A 129 -7.13 -10.93 6.82
C GLU A 129 -6.63 -10.60 5.40
N GLN A 130 -6.33 -9.33 5.14
CA GLN A 130 -5.73 -8.93 3.88
C GLN A 130 -4.22 -8.94 3.99
N PHE A 131 -3.56 -9.55 3.01
CA PHE A 131 -2.11 -9.48 2.88
C PHE A 131 -1.72 -8.12 2.29
N PHE A 132 -0.90 -7.37 3.03
CA PHE A 132 -0.38 -6.09 2.60
C PHE A 132 1.07 -6.20 2.15
N THR A 133 1.39 -5.46 1.09
CA THR A 133 2.74 -5.17 0.65
C THR A 133 3.14 -3.80 1.17
N SER A 134 4.38 -3.67 1.65
CA SER A 134 4.95 -2.39 2.06
C SER A 134 6.37 -2.22 1.58
N TYR A 135 6.73 -1.02 1.14
CA TYR A 135 8.10 -0.66 0.76
C TYR A 135 8.35 0.84 0.96
N LEU A 136 9.63 1.21 1.01
CA LEU A 136 10.06 2.61 1.10
C LEU A 136 9.93 3.29 -0.28
N LEU A 137 9.33 4.47 -0.34
CA LEU A 137 9.05 5.20 -1.58
C LEU A 137 10.31 5.35 -2.44
N GLU A 138 11.44 5.61 -1.79
CA GLU A 138 12.78 5.79 -2.36
C GLU A 138 13.22 4.61 -3.24
N GLN A 139 12.65 3.42 -3.02
CA GLN A 139 12.95 2.25 -3.84
C GLN A 139 12.37 2.32 -5.27
N THR A 140 11.45 3.26 -5.49
CA THR A 140 10.76 3.44 -6.78
C THR A 140 10.92 4.84 -7.36
N THR A 141 11.41 5.82 -6.58
CA THR A 141 11.57 7.21 -7.03
C THR A 141 12.51 7.34 -8.23
N GLN A 142 13.58 6.54 -8.24
CA GLN A 142 14.60 6.57 -9.30
C GLN A 142 14.23 5.79 -10.56
N PHE A 143 13.08 5.12 -10.60
CA PHE A 143 12.65 4.39 -11.79
C PHE A 143 12.12 5.34 -12.87
N ASP A 144 12.64 5.17 -14.09
CA ASP A 144 12.25 5.93 -15.28
C ASP A 144 11.08 5.25 -16.03
N SER A 145 10.86 3.96 -15.78
CA SER A 145 9.79 3.19 -16.40
C SER A 145 8.69 2.82 -15.41
N VAL A 146 7.44 3.05 -15.84
CA VAL A 146 6.26 2.58 -15.10
C VAL A 146 6.27 1.07 -14.94
N TYR A 147 6.79 0.32 -15.91
CA TYR A 147 6.90 -1.13 -15.84
C TYR A 147 7.83 -1.58 -14.70
N SER A 148 8.90 -0.83 -14.43
CA SER A 148 9.80 -1.10 -13.30
C SER A 148 9.09 -0.91 -11.96
N VAL A 149 8.30 0.17 -11.83
CA VAL A 149 7.48 0.40 -10.63
C VAL A 149 6.48 -0.74 -10.44
N ARG A 150 5.74 -1.11 -11.49
CA ARG A 150 4.74 -2.18 -11.46
C ARG A 150 5.33 -3.53 -11.11
N LEU A 151 6.42 -3.92 -11.77
CA LEU A 151 7.10 -5.18 -11.49
C LEU A 151 7.63 -5.20 -10.06
N TYR A 152 8.23 -4.10 -9.59
CA TYR A 152 8.72 -4.00 -8.22
C TYR A 152 7.61 -4.17 -7.17
N GLU A 153 6.46 -3.51 -7.36
CA GLU A 153 5.29 -3.65 -6.47
C GLU A 153 4.78 -5.10 -6.45
N LEU A 154 4.66 -5.74 -7.63
CA LEU A 154 4.23 -7.14 -7.75
C LEU A 154 5.20 -8.12 -7.10
N LEU A 155 6.50 -7.84 -7.11
CA LEU A 155 7.54 -8.73 -6.58
C LEU A 155 7.82 -8.51 -5.10
N THR A 156 7.55 -7.33 -4.55
CA THR A 156 7.83 -6.98 -3.16
C THR A 156 7.10 -7.90 -2.18
N GLN A 157 5.88 -8.34 -2.50
CA GLN A 157 5.13 -9.30 -1.67
C GLN A 157 5.81 -10.68 -1.55
N TRP A 158 6.75 -11.00 -2.44
CA TRP A 158 7.41 -12.31 -2.53
C TRP A 158 8.84 -12.33 -1.95
N ARG A 159 9.27 -11.25 -1.29
CA ARG A 159 10.63 -11.15 -0.70
C ARG A 159 10.96 -12.32 0.22
N THR A 160 10.03 -12.69 1.10
CA THR A 160 10.20 -13.78 2.06
C THR A 160 10.26 -15.13 1.38
N ALA A 161 9.37 -15.36 0.40
CA ALA A 161 9.30 -16.62 -0.35
C ALA A 161 10.48 -16.78 -1.32
N LYS A 162 11.15 -15.68 -1.70
CA LYS A 162 12.27 -15.58 -2.66
C LYS A 162 11.95 -16.04 -4.08
N LYS A 163 10.78 -16.62 -4.31
CA LYS A 163 10.32 -17.08 -5.62
C LYS A 163 8.81 -16.86 -5.71
N THR A 164 8.38 -16.48 -6.89
CA THR A 164 6.98 -16.21 -7.22
C THR A 164 6.28 -17.46 -7.76
N PRO A 165 4.94 -17.54 -7.69
CA PRO A 165 4.19 -18.45 -8.54
C PRO A 165 4.37 -18.08 -10.03
N CYS A 166 3.92 -18.95 -10.93
CA CYS A 166 3.90 -18.63 -12.35
C CYS A 166 2.92 -17.49 -12.62
N PHE A 167 3.43 -16.35 -13.07
CA PHE A 167 2.61 -15.29 -13.64
C PHE A 167 2.17 -15.71 -15.04
N ASP A 168 0.89 -16.04 -15.20
CA ASP A 168 0.30 -16.35 -16.51
C ASP A 168 0.39 -15.13 -17.43
N ILE A 169 0.88 -15.31 -18.65
CA ILE A 169 1.11 -14.21 -19.60
C ILE A 169 -0.15 -13.42 -19.93
N GLY A 170 -1.33 -14.05 -19.92
CA GLY A 170 -2.60 -13.39 -20.24
C GLY A 170 -2.93 -12.32 -19.21
N VAL A 171 -2.87 -12.67 -17.93
CA VAL A 171 -3.16 -11.77 -16.81
C VAL A 171 -1.99 -10.82 -16.54
N PHE A 172 -0.76 -11.32 -16.62
CA PHE A 172 0.42 -10.59 -16.20
C PHE A 172 0.69 -9.35 -17.06
N ARG A 173 0.35 -9.39 -18.35
CA ARG A 173 0.46 -8.21 -19.23
C ARG A 173 -0.43 -7.06 -18.75
N ASP A 174 -1.65 -7.38 -18.33
CA ASP A 174 -2.60 -6.39 -17.81
C ASP A 174 -2.18 -5.88 -16.43
N GLN A 175 -1.58 -6.73 -15.59
CA GLN A 175 -0.99 -6.31 -14.30
C GLN A 175 0.21 -5.36 -14.44
N MET A 176 0.99 -5.56 -15.51
CA MET A 176 2.07 -4.66 -15.93
C MET A 176 1.57 -3.37 -16.57
N GLY A 177 0.27 -3.27 -16.83
CA GLY A 177 -0.42 -2.08 -17.32
C GLY A 177 -0.32 -1.84 -18.82
N LEU A 178 -0.05 -2.90 -19.59
CA LEU A 178 0.00 -2.83 -21.04
C LEU A 178 -1.40 -2.73 -21.65
N GLY A 179 -1.53 -1.91 -22.68
CA GLY A 179 -2.71 -1.92 -23.53
C GLY A 179 -2.85 -3.23 -24.32
N ILE A 180 -4.09 -3.53 -24.75
CA ILE A 180 -4.45 -4.75 -25.50
C ILE A 180 -3.52 -5.02 -26.69
N ASN A 181 -3.03 -3.97 -27.35
CA ASN A 181 -2.23 -4.08 -28.56
C ASN A 181 -0.73 -3.79 -28.38
N GLU A 182 -0.26 -3.49 -27.18
CA GLU A 182 1.14 -3.09 -26.95
C GLU A 182 2.06 -4.29 -26.85
N TYR A 183 3.18 -4.30 -27.58
CA TYR A 183 4.20 -5.35 -27.51
C TYR A 183 3.63 -6.78 -27.61
N LYS A 184 2.77 -7.03 -28.62
CA LYS A 184 2.16 -8.36 -28.84
C LYS A 184 3.21 -9.44 -29.08
N ALA A 185 4.30 -9.09 -29.78
CA ALA A 185 5.39 -10.01 -30.01
C ALA A 185 6.14 -10.27 -28.69
N MET A 186 6.39 -11.55 -28.37
CA MET A 186 7.04 -11.94 -27.13
C MET A 186 8.45 -11.34 -27.00
N CYS A 187 9.19 -11.20 -28.10
CA CYS A 187 10.49 -10.54 -28.10
C CYS A 187 10.40 -9.06 -27.67
N ASP A 188 9.41 -8.32 -28.17
CA ASP A 188 9.19 -6.92 -27.78
C ASP A 188 8.74 -6.81 -26.33
N PHE A 189 7.82 -7.67 -25.89
CA PHE A 189 7.39 -7.69 -24.48
C PHE A 189 8.58 -7.94 -23.56
N LYS A 190 9.44 -8.91 -23.87
CA LYS A 190 10.64 -9.17 -23.07
C LYS A 190 11.57 -7.95 -23.07
N LYS A 191 11.96 -7.47 -24.25
CA LYS A 191 12.94 -6.38 -24.38
C LYS A 191 12.48 -5.06 -23.77
N ARG A 192 11.23 -4.66 -24.02
CA ARG A 192 10.71 -3.32 -23.68
C ARG A 192 10.03 -3.26 -22.32
N VAL A 193 9.66 -4.41 -21.76
CA VAL A 193 8.94 -4.49 -20.47
C VAL A 193 9.76 -5.24 -19.46
N LEU A 194 10.01 -6.54 -19.67
CA LEU A 194 10.62 -7.39 -18.64
C LEU A 194 12.10 -7.11 -18.40
N ASP A 195 12.90 -7.11 -19.46
CA ASP A 195 14.35 -6.91 -19.38
C ASP A 195 14.64 -5.50 -18.89
N LEU A 196 13.94 -4.51 -19.46
CA LEU A 196 13.99 -3.12 -19.02
C LEU A 196 13.66 -2.96 -17.53
N ALA A 197 12.54 -3.52 -17.08
CA ALA A 197 12.12 -3.43 -15.68
C ALA A 197 13.06 -4.18 -14.73
N THR A 198 13.49 -5.38 -15.12
CA THR A 198 14.39 -6.21 -14.31
C THR A 198 15.76 -5.54 -14.16
N ASP A 199 16.31 -4.98 -15.24
CA ASP A 199 17.58 -4.27 -15.21
C ASP A 199 17.50 -3.01 -14.35
N GLU A 200 16.42 -2.25 -14.47
CA GLU A 200 16.22 -1.04 -13.68
C GLU A 200 16.06 -1.34 -12.18
N ILE A 201 15.23 -2.32 -11.81
CA ILE A 201 15.10 -2.81 -10.43
C ILE A 201 16.47 -3.25 -9.88
N ASN A 202 17.19 -4.06 -10.66
CA ASN A 202 18.51 -4.56 -10.29
C ASN A 202 19.57 -3.47 -10.15
N LYS A 203 19.41 -2.31 -10.78
CA LYS A 203 20.33 -1.18 -10.65
C LYS A 203 19.94 -0.23 -9.53
N LYS A 204 18.66 0.13 -9.42
CA LYS A 204 18.21 1.30 -8.68
C LYS A 204 17.40 1.00 -7.40
N SER A 205 17.13 -0.27 -7.07
CA SER A 205 16.35 -0.62 -5.87
C SER A 205 17.09 -1.56 -4.91
N ASP A 206 16.46 -1.84 -3.76
CA ASP A 206 16.87 -2.82 -2.76
C ASP A 206 16.72 -4.29 -3.20
N LEU A 207 16.11 -4.56 -4.36
CA LEU A 207 15.90 -5.93 -4.84
C LEU A 207 16.88 -6.32 -5.93
N LYS A 208 17.23 -7.61 -5.94
CA LYS A 208 17.88 -8.32 -7.02
C LYS A 208 16.91 -9.37 -7.57
N VAL A 209 16.52 -9.23 -8.83
CA VAL A 209 15.48 -10.00 -9.49
C VAL A 209 16.04 -10.70 -10.72
N LYS A 210 15.61 -11.94 -10.94
CA LYS A 210 15.80 -12.69 -12.19
C LYS A 210 14.51 -13.39 -12.55
N TYR A 211 14.28 -13.68 -13.82
CA TYR A 211 13.10 -14.40 -14.27
C TYR A 211 13.43 -15.53 -15.22
N GLU A 212 12.57 -16.55 -15.20
CA GLU A 212 12.62 -17.72 -16.08
C GLU A 212 11.32 -17.81 -16.88
N ASN A 213 11.40 -18.25 -18.14
CA ASN A 213 10.19 -18.44 -18.94
C ASN A 213 9.58 -19.81 -18.65
N VAL A 214 8.28 -19.85 -18.39
CA VAL A 214 7.50 -21.08 -18.34
C VAL A 214 6.94 -21.36 -19.73
N LYS A 215 7.20 -22.54 -20.27
CA LYS A 215 6.82 -22.92 -21.64
C LYS A 215 5.83 -24.08 -21.64
N ARG A 216 4.92 -24.06 -22.61
CA ARG A 216 4.11 -25.21 -23.02
C ARG A 216 4.42 -25.47 -24.49
N GLY A 217 5.22 -26.50 -24.76
CA GLY A 217 5.83 -26.70 -26.08
C GLY A 217 6.72 -25.50 -26.46
N ARG A 218 6.46 -24.91 -27.63
CA ARG A 218 7.21 -23.73 -28.12
C ARG A 218 6.70 -22.40 -27.56
N LYS A 219 5.48 -22.37 -27.00
CA LYS A 219 4.84 -21.13 -26.53
C LYS A 219 5.25 -20.82 -25.09
N ILE A 220 5.66 -19.58 -24.83
CA ILE A 220 5.82 -19.07 -23.46
C ILE A 220 4.42 -18.79 -22.90
N VAL A 221 4.10 -19.42 -21.77
CA VAL A 221 2.80 -19.30 -21.09
C VAL A 221 2.87 -18.43 -19.84
N GLY A 222 4.08 -18.14 -19.33
CA GLY A 222 4.23 -17.29 -18.16
C GLY A 222 5.67 -17.12 -17.73
N PHE A 223 5.86 -16.49 -16.58
CA PHE A 223 7.17 -16.22 -16.00
C PHE A 223 7.20 -16.53 -14.51
N ILE A 224 8.33 -17.02 -14.04
CA ILE A 224 8.61 -17.18 -12.63
C ILE A 224 9.81 -16.30 -12.29
N PHE A 225 9.63 -15.43 -11.30
CA PHE A 225 10.66 -14.55 -10.78
C PHE A 225 11.27 -15.11 -9.51
N THR A 226 12.58 -14.97 -9.40
CA THR A 226 13.38 -15.14 -8.19
C THR A 226 13.73 -13.75 -7.66
N VAL A 227 13.45 -13.52 -6.37
CA VAL A 227 13.56 -12.23 -5.69
C VAL A 227 14.49 -12.36 -4.49
N HIS A 228 15.53 -11.55 -4.46
CA HIS A 228 16.47 -11.48 -3.33
C HIS A 228 16.66 -10.03 -2.89
N GLU A 229 16.75 -9.81 -1.59
CA GLU A 229 17.16 -8.50 -1.08
C GLU A 229 18.66 -8.33 -1.29
N LYS A 230 19.06 -7.14 -1.74
CA LYS A 230 20.47 -6.77 -1.78
C LYS A 230 20.95 -6.54 -0.36
N PRO A 231 22.18 -6.97 -0.03
CA PRO A 231 22.79 -6.61 1.24
C PRO A 231 22.85 -5.08 1.31
N LYS A 232 22.29 -4.50 2.38
CA LYS A 232 22.44 -3.07 2.65
C LYS A 232 23.92 -2.79 2.85
N ALA A 233 24.46 -1.77 2.18
CA ALA A 233 25.78 -1.27 2.53
C ALA A 233 25.80 -1.00 4.05
N LYS A 234 26.81 -1.53 4.74
CA LYS A 234 27.01 -1.25 6.16
C LYS A 234 27.37 0.23 6.28
N THR A 235 26.38 1.07 6.46
CA THR A 235 26.58 2.40 7.04
C THR A 235 26.60 2.20 8.55
N ASP A 236 27.68 2.59 9.21
CA ASP A 236 27.87 2.48 10.65
C ASP A 236 26.75 3.21 11.40
N VAL A 237 25.73 2.49 11.82
CA VAL A 237 24.79 2.89 12.86
C VAL A 237 24.47 1.65 13.70
N VAL A 238 25.13 1.61 14.85
CA VAL A 238 24.76 0.96 16.12
C VAL A 238 23.58 -0.02 16.06
N SER A 239 23.91 -1.31 16.22
CA SER A 239 23.07 -2.41 16.71
C SER A 239 21.54 -2.21 16.76
N LYS A 240 20.87 -2.49 15.64
CA LYS A 240 19.42 -2.80 15.63
C LYS A 240 19.15 -4.11 16.39
N LYS A 241 18.68 -4.02 17.63
CA LYS A 241 17.61 -4.93 18.07
C LYS A 241 16.45 -4.74 17.10
N ARG A 242 15.82 -5.84 16.66
CA ARG A 242 14.66 -5.82 15.77
C ARG A 242 13.58 -4.94 16.39
N ASP A 243 13.36 -3.75 15.83
CA ASP A 243 12.21 -2.94 16.19
C ASP A 243 10.94 -3.61 15.68
N SER A 244 10.12 -4.05 16.62
CA SER A 244 8.77 -4.59 16.44
C SER A 244 7.75 -3.55 15.94
N SER A 245 8.19 -2.46 15.31
CA SER A 245 7.40 -1.25 15.02
C SER A 245 6.87 -1.15 13.59
N THR A 246 6.87 -2.22 12.80
CA THR A 246 6.08 -2.26 11.54
C THR A 246 4.58 -2.51 11.80
N ALA A 247 4.20 -2.68 13.07
CA ALA A 247 2.81 -2.68 13.54
C ALA A 247 2.33 -1.29 14.03
N ASP A 248 3.19 -0.27 14.03
CA ASP A 248 2.92 1.03 14.68
C ASP A 248 2.36 2.10 13.74
N MET A 249 1.24 1.84 13.04
CA MET A 249 0.52 2.94 12.38
C MET A 249 -0.97 2.71 12.15
N PHE A 250 -1.61 1.87 12.96
CA PHE A 250 -3.06 1.68 12.94
C PHE A 250 -3.54 1.91 14.35
N THR A 251 -4.02 3.12 14.58
CA THR A 251 -4.41 3.52 15.91
C THR A 251 -5.67 4.35 15.88
N VAL A 252 -6.62 3.97 16.73
CA VAL A 252 -7.57 4.91 17.31
C VAL A 252 -6.77 5.77 18.29
N ASP A 253 -6.84 7.09 18.14
CA ASP A 253 -6.20 8.08 19.02
C ASP A 253 -4.71 7.82 19.34
N GLY A 254 -3.92 7.32 18.40
CA GLY A 254 -2.47 7.16 18.58
C GLY A 254 -2.01 5.87 19.29
N LEU A 255 -2.91 4.95 19.66
CA LEU A 255 -2.62 3.64 20.26
C LEU A 255 -2.64 2.41 19.33
N ASN A 256 -1.56 1.62 19.30
CA ASN A 256 -1.45 0.40 18.48
C ASN A 256 -2.24 -0.80 19.06
N ASP A 257 -2.43 -1.86 18.28
CA ASP A 257 -3.19 -3.05 18.68
C ASP A 257 -2.66 -3.73 19.95
N LYS A 258 -1.35 -3.65 20.20
CA LYS A 258 -0.76 -4.19 21.44
C LYS A 258 -1.10 -3.32 22.64
N GLN A 259 -1.16 -2.00 22.46
CA GLN A 259 -1.58 -1.04 23.47
C GLN A 259 -3.07 -1.18 23.74
N LEU A 260 -3.92 -1.30 22.72
CA LEU A 260 -5.34 -1.58 22.87
C LEU A 260 -5.58 -2.94 23.56
N GLY A 261 -4.82 -3.97 23.20
CA GLY A 261 -4.87 -5.26 23.89
C GLY A 261 -4.37 -5.20 25.33
N ARG A 262 -3.44 -4.29 25.68
CA ARG A 262 -3.04 -4.05 27.08
C ARG A 262 -4.14 -3.35 27.86
N ILE A 263 -4.78 -2.34 27.26
CA ILE A 263 -5.95 -1.66 27.84
C ILE A 263 -7.07 -2.66 28.09
N ALA A 264 -7.41 -3.50 27.11
CA ALA A 264 -8.46 -4.50 27.25
C ALA A 264 -8.20 -5.52 28.37
N ARG A 265 -6.93 -5.76 28.71
CA ARG A 265 -6.51 -6.63 29.83
C ARG A 265 -6.33 -5.88 31.17
N ASN A 266 -6.46 -4.55 31.19
CA ASN A 266 -6.32 -3.77 32.41
C ASN A 266 -7.49 -4.10 33.37
N PRO A 267 -7.23 -4.43 34.65
CA PRO A 267 -8.28 -4.77 35.61
C PRO A 267 -9.35 -3.70 35.80
N ALA A 268 -8.96 -2.41 35.80
CA ALA A 268 -9.89 -1.30 35.90
C ALA A 268 -10.79 -1.20 34.66
N PHE A 269 -10.20 -1.38 33.47
CA PHE A 269 -10.94 -1.40 32.21
C PHE A 269 -11.95 -2.55 32.16
N MET A 270 -11.55 -3.76 32.59
CA MET A 270 -12.46 -4.91 32.66
C MET A 270 -13.59 -4.69 33.68
N ALA A 271 -13.31 -4.08 34.82
CA ALA A 271 -14.33 -3.78 35.82
C ALA A 271 -15.36 -2.75 35.32
N GLU A 272 -14.91 -1.74 34.57
CA GLU A 272 -15.76 -0.66 34.09
C GLU A 272 -16.62 -1.06 32.90
N TYR A 273 -16.13 -1.97 32.04
CA TYR A 273 -16.78 -2.31 30.77
C TYR A 273 -17.24 -3.77 30.64
N ASN A 274 -17.17 -4.60 31.70
CA ASN A 274 -17.67 -5.99 31.63
C ASN A 274 -19.13 -6.12 31.17
N HIS A 275 -19.96 -5.12 31.47
CA HIS A 275 -21.38 -5.10 31.08
C HIS A 275 -21.58 -5.08 29.55
N LEU A 276 -20.56 -4.73 28.76
CA LEU A 276 -20.62 -4.71 27.29
C LEU A 276 -20.53 -6.11 26.66
N VAL A 277 -20.10 -7.13 27.41
CA VAL A 277 -19.93 -8.50 26.93
C VAL A 277 -20.74 -9.44 27.82
N SER A 278 -21.66 -10.19 27.20
CA SER A 278 -22.43 -11.20 27.95
C SER A 278 -21.49 -12.29 28.50
N PRO A 279 -21.61 -12.69 29.78
CA PRO A 279 -20.85 -13.80 30.36
C PRO A 279 -21.04 -15.14 29.64
N THR A 280 -22.18 -15.31 28.95
CA THR A 280 -22.50 -16.52 28.19
C THR A 280 -22.02 -16.50 26.75
N SER A 281 -21.45 -15.38 26.28
CA SER A 281 -20.94 -15.24 24.91
C SER A 281 -19.55 -15.85 24.76
N PRO A 282 -19.12 -16.26 23.54
CA PRO A 282 -17.76 -16.73 23.30
C PRO A 282 -16.66 -15.75 23.76
N ALA A 283 -16.96 -14.44 23.72
CA ALA A 283 -16.08 -13.39 24.22
C ALA A 283 -16.05 -13.31 25.76
N GLY A 284 -17.17 -13.59 26.44
CA GLY A 284 -17.23 -13.64 27.90
C GLY A 284 -16.63 -14.91 28.53
N GLN A 285 -16.45 -15.96 27.73
CA GLN A 285 -15.94 -17.26 28.19
C GLN A 285 -14.42 -17.43 28.08
N SER A 286 -13.72 -16.51 27.39
CA SER A 286 -12.27 -16.61 27.22
C SER A 286 -11.60 -15.25 27.28
N GLN A 287 -10.44 -15.17 27.93
CA GLN A 287 -9.67 -13.91 28.02
C GLN A 287 -9.24 -13.40 26.64
N GLN A 288 -8.92 -14.31 25.72
CA GLN A 288 -8.58 -13.97 24.33
C GLN A 288 -9.80 -13.46 23.56
N GLY A 289 -10.98 -14.07 23.76
CA GLY A 289 -12.23 -13.62 23.16
C GLY A 289 -12.67 -12.25 23.69
N TRP A 290 -12.52 -12.01 24.99
CA TRP A 290 -12.74 -10.71 25.62
C TRP A 290 -11.84 -9.64 25.02
N GLU A 291 -10.53 -9.91 24.96
CA GLU A 291 -9.57 -8.96 24.38
C GLU A 291 -9.92 -8.63 22.92
N PHE A 292 -10.22 -9.65 22.12
CA PHE A 292 -10.59 -9.46 20.72
C PHE A 292 -11.85 -8.59 20.56
N GLU A 293 -12.91 -8.89 21.30
CA GLU A 293 -14.18 -8.16 21.26
C GLU A 293 -14.01 -6.70 21.70
N MET A 294 -13.29 -6.47 22.80
CA MET A 294 -13.08 -5.12 23.34
C MET A 294 -12.17 -4.27 22.47
N VAL A 295 -11.11 -4.85 21.89
CA VAL A 295 -10.25 -4.16 20.93
C VAL A 295 -11.04 -3.78 19.67
N ASN A 296 -11.92 -4.66 19.17
CA ASN A 296 -12.77 -4.36 18.03
C ASN A 296 -13.78 -3.24 18.31
N ARG A 297 -14.37 -3.22 19.51
CA ARG A 297 -15.26 -2.13 19.95
C ARG A 297 -14.52 -0.81 20.05
N LEU A 298 -13.35 -0.79 20.70
CA LEU A 298 -12.48 0.39 20.79
C LEU A 298 -12.12 0.95 19.41
N LYS A 299 -11.93 0.07 18.43
CA LYS A 299 -11.63 0.43 17.04
C LYS A 299 -12.82 0.97 16.26
N LYS A 300 -14.01 0.45 16.53
CA LYS A 300 -15.23 0.76 15.79
C LYS A 300 -15.89 2.05 16.27
N ASP A 301 -15.95 2.23 17.58
CA ASP A 301 -16.55 3.42 18.20
C ASP A 301 -15.85 3.70 19.54
N PRO A 302 -14.81 4.55 19.57
CA PRO A 302 -14.09 4.88 20.79
C PRO A 302 -14.95 5.64 21.80
N ALA A 303 -15.99 6.35 21.34
CA ALA A 303 -16.82 7.21 22.19
C ALA A 303 -17.67 6.42 23.18
N GLN A 304 -17.89 5.11 22.95
CA GLN A 304 -18.58 4.23 23.90
C GLN A 304 -17.76 3.95 25.18
N PHE A 305 -16.49 4.35 25.22
CA PHE A 305 -15.57 4.16 26.36
C PHE A 305 -15.31 5.50 27.06
N ASP A 306 -16.33 5.99 27.77
CA ASP A 306 -16.39 7.36 28.29
C ASP A 306 -16.00 7.53 29.77
N LYS A 307 -15.68 6.43 30.49
CA LYS A 307 -15.42 6.49 31.93
C LYS A 307 -14.16 7.28 32.30
N ARG A 308 -13.14 7.24 31.45
CA ARG A 308 -11.90 8.01 31.55
C ARG A 308 -11.14 7.97 30.21
N PRO A 309 -10.17 8.86 29.99
CA PRO A 309 -9.34 8.83 28.78
C PRO A 309 -8.70 7.46 28.56
N ILE A 310 -8.85 6.92 27.35
CA ILE A 310 -8.46 5.54 27.03
C ILE A 310 -6.96 5.25 27.30
N ARG A 311 -6.14 6.30 27.23
CA ARG A 311 -4.69 6.22 27.47
C ARG A 311 -4.34 5.99 28.94
N GLU A 312 -5.19 6.36 29.88
CA GLU A 312 -4.94 6.17 31.31
C GLU A 312 -4.91 4.69 31.70
N TYR A 313 -5.60 3.82 30.95
CA TYR A 313 -5.54 2.37 31.16
C TYR A 313 -4.23 1.73 30.67
N LEU A 314 -3.34 2.48 30.03
CA LEU A 314 -2.00 1.98 29.65
C LEU A 314 -1.00 2.03 30.79
N GLU A 315 -1.25 2.87 31.80
CA GLU A 315 -0.44 2.94 33.00
C GLU A 315 -0.87 1.79 33.92
N TYR A 316 -0.08 0.72 33.86
CA TYR A 316 -0.11 -0.43 34.75
C TYR A 316 1.31 -0.71 35.23
#